data_AF-A0A2E9QB13-F1
#
_entry.id   AF-A0A2E9QB13-F1
#
_cell.length_a   1.000
_cell.length_b   1.000
_cell.length_c   1.000
_cell.angle_alpha   90.00
_cell.angle_beta   90.00
_cell.angle_gamma   90.00
#
_symmetry.space_group_name_H-M   'P 1'
#
loop_
_entity.id
_entity.type
_entity.pdbx_description
1 polymer ?
#
loop_
_entity_poly.entity_id
_entity_poly.type
_entity_poly.pdbx_seq_one_letter_code
_entity_poly.pdbx_strand_id
1 'polypeptide(L)'
;MDCCCLNRPFDHSSHPTVRAESTAVRSILLAISEQHWILVSGTVLRYEILQNPSEERRRRVLSLEGLSTEWIALDPEIEARGRELHRSGITATDALHLASAEKARVDIFLTTD
;
A
#
# COMPACT_ATOMS: atom_id res chain seq x y z
N MET A 1 0.10 3.90 -0.33
CA MET A 1 -0.93 2.87 -0.58
C MET A 1 -0.48 1.58 0.08
N ASP A 2 -1.39 0.83 0.67
CA ASP A 2 -1.11 -0.53 1.18
C ASP A 2 -1.21 -1.61 0.09
N CYS A 3 -0.92 -2.85 0.46
CA CYS A 3 -0.97 -3.99 -0.47
C CYS A 3 -2.40 -4.26 -0.95
N CYS A 4 -3.41 -4.08 -0.08
CA CYS A 4 -4.81 -4.31 -0.40
C CYS A 4 -5.30 -3.36 -1.51
N CYS A 5 -4.96 -2.07 -1.44
CA CYS A 5 -5.23 -1.11 -2.50
C CYS A 5 -4.62 -1.54 -3.83
N LEU A 6 -3.34 -1.92 -3.85
CA LEU A 6 -2.67 -2.29 -5.10
C LEU A 6 -3.22 -3.59 -5.70
N ASN A 7 -3.79 -4.49 -4.89
CA ASN A 7 -4.49 -5.69 -5.36
C ASN A 7 -5.89 -5.39 -5.88
N ARG A 8 -6.56 -4.36 -5.36
CA ARG A 8 -7.97 -4.07 -5.63
C ARG A 8 -8.34 -4.00 -7.12
N PRO A 9 -7.51 -3.44 -8.04
CA PRO A 9 -7.78 -3.45 -9.48
C PRO A 9 -7.93 -4.83 -10.13
N PHE A 10 -7.46 -5.89 -9.45
CA PHE A 10 -7.42 -7.27 -9.92
C PHE A 10 -8.39 -8.20 -9.18
N ASP A 11 -9.11 -7.68 -8.18
CA ASP A 11 -10.07 -8.46 -7.43
C ASP A 11 -11.34 -8.75 -8.23
N HIS A 12 -12.05 -9.80 -7.81
CA HIS A 12 -13.31 -10.16 -8.42
C HIS A 12 -14.35 -9.08 -8.12
N SER A 13 -14.77 -8.40 -9.17
CA SER A 13 -15.70 -7.27 -9.17
C SER A 13 -17.15 -7.67 -8.93
N SER A 14 -17.44 -8.76 -8.21
CA SER A 14 -18.80 -9.22 -7.97
C SER A 14 -19.58 -8.27 -7.06
N HIS A 15 -18.92 -7.68 -6.06
CA HIS A 15 -19.54 -6.71 -5.15
C HIS A 15 -19.48 -5.27 -5.71
N PRO A 16 -20.57 -4.48 -5.63
CA PRO A 16 -20.58 -3.08 -6.05
C PRO A 16 -19.49 -2.22 -5.39
N THR A 17 -19.20 -2.44 -4.11
CA THR A 17 -18.15 -1.73 -3.37
C THR A 17 -16.77 -2.00 -3.97
N VAL A 18 -16.41 -3.27 -4.19
CA VAL A 18 -15.13 -3.66 -4.80
C VAL A 18 -14.97 -3.05 -6.20
N ARG A 19 -16.07 -2.93 -6.96
CA ARG A 19 -16.06 -2.20 -8.25
C ARG A 19 -15.73 -0.73 -8.08
N ALA A 20 -16.40 -0.04 -7.17
CA ALA A 20 -16.18 1.38 -6.92
C ALA A 20 -14.75 1.65 -6.43
N GLU A 21 -14.26 0.86 -5.48
CA GLU A 21 -12.89 0.93 -4.96
C GLU A 21 -11.87 0.66 -6.07
N SER A 22 -12.08 -0.40 -6.87
CA SER A 22 -11.21 -0.70 -8.01
C SER A 22 -11.17 0.46 -9.02
N THR A 23 -12.29 1.13 -9.28
CA THR A 23 -12.32 2.29 -10.17
C THR A 23 -11.55 3.46 -9.56
N ALA A 24 -11.77 3.77 -8.27
CA ALA A 24 -11.07 4.84 -7.58
C ALA A 24 -9.55 4.62 -7.55
N VAL A 25 -9.10 3.42 -7.20
CA VAL A 25 -7.67 3.07 -7.19
C VAL A 25 -7.06 3.20 -8.58
N ARG A 26 -7.75 2.76 -9.64
CA ARG A 26 -7.26 2.92 -11.01
C ARG A 26 -7.10 4.38 -11.41
N SER A 27 -8.04 5.25 -11.02
CA SER A 27 -7.93 6.70 -11.26
C SER A 27 -6.75 7.32 -10.52
N ILE A 28 -6.49 6.89 -9.28
CA ILE A 28 -5.32 7.34 -8.51
C ILE A 28 -4.02 6.87 -9.15
N LEU A 29 -3.93 5.60 -9.57
CA LEU A 29 -2.77 5.06 -10.27
C LEU A 29 -2.49 5.78 -11.59
N LEU A 30 -3.54 6.18 -12.32
CA LEU A 30 -3.41 7.00 -13.52
C LEU A 30 -2.81 8.37 -13.17
N ALA A 31 -3.33 9.06 -12.16
CA ALA A 31 -2.79 10.35 -11.72
C ALA A 31 -1.32 10.26 -11.26
N ILE A 32 -0.93 9.16 -10.62
CA ILE A 32 0.47 8.87 -10.28
C ILE A 32 1.32 8.71 -11.55
N SER A 33 0.84 7.94 -12.53
CA SER A 33 1.55 7.74 -13.80
C SER A 33 1.71 9.03 -14.62
N GLU A 34 0.77 9.96 -14.49
CA GLU A 34 0.81 11.30 -15.08
C GLU A 34 1.64 12.30 -14.26
N GLN A 35 2.30 11.85 -13.19
CA GLN A 35 3.12 12.64 -12.28
C GLN A 35 2.36 13.76 -11.56
N HIS A 36 1.03 13.68 -11.48
CA HIS A 36 0.25 14.58 -10.65
C HIS A 36 0.52 14.30 -9.18
N TRP A 37 0.63 13.02 -8.80
CA TRP A 37 0.78 12.57 -7.42
C TRP A 37 2.04 11.70 -7.28
N ILE A 38 2.67 11.75 -6.12
CA ILE A 38 3.84 10.92 -5.78
C ILE A 38 3.37 9.68 -5.04
N LEU A 39 3.81 8.51 -5.51
CA LEU A 39 3.64 7.26 -4.78
C LEU A 39 4.92 6.95 -4.00
N VAL A 40 4.75 6.82 -2.68
CA VAL A 40 5.79 6.30 -1.78
C VAL A 40 5.55 4.81 -1.57
N SER A 41 6.53 3.98 -1.95
CA SER A 41 6.59 2.55 -1.61
C SER A 41 7.58 2.34 -0.46
N GLY A 42 7.68 1.12 0.07
CA GLY A 42 8.64 0.82 1.12
C GLY A 42 8.79 -0.67 1.41
N THR A 43 9.70 -0.96 2.34
CA THR A 43 10.06 -2.33 2.72
C THR A 43 8.85 -3.15 3.21
N VAL A 44 7.97 -2.55 4.00
CA VAL A 44 6.78 -3.22 4.56
C VAL A 44 5.81 -3.64 3.45
N LEU A 45 5.46 -2.69 2.58
CA LEU A 45 4.61 -2.95 1.41
C LEU A 45 5.23 -4.00 0.49
N ARG A 46 6.52 -3.86 0.17
CA ARG A 46 7.21 -4.83 -0.67
C ARG A 46 7.19 -6.23 -0.07
N TYR A 47 7.40 -6.34 1.24
CA TYR A 47 7.34 -7.62 1.94
C TYR A 47 5.97 -8.29 1.77
N GLU A 48 4.87 -7.58 2.01
CA GLU A 48 3.51 -8.12 1.84
C GLU A 48 3.23 -8.57 0.40
N ILE A 49 3.65 -7.79 -0.59
CA ILE A 49 3.47 -8.14 -2.00
C ILE A 49 4.17 -9.47 -2.31
N LEU A 50 5.38 -9.67 -1.74
CA LEU A 50 6.15 -10.89 -1.95
C LEU A 50 5.56 -12.11 -1.23
N GLN A 51 4.84 -11.91 -0.12
CA GLN A 51 4.11 -12.98 0.57
C GLN A 51 2.89 -13.50 -0.21
N ASN A 52 2.47 -12.83 -1.29
CA ASN A 52 1.37 -13.32 -2.11
C ASN A 52 1.75 -14.65 -2.79
N PRO A 53 0.98 -15.74 -2.58
CA PRO A 53 1.29 -17.05 -3.15
C PRO A 53 1.07 -17.11 -4.66
N SER A 54 0.22 -16.25 -5.22
CA SER A 54 -0.03 -16.17 -6.65
C SER A 54 1.08 -15.37 -7.34
N GLU A 55 1.92 -16.05 -8.11
CA GLU A 55 2.98 -15.38 -8.89
C GLU A 55 2.39 -14.33 -9.85
N GLU A 56 1.26 -14.63 -10.47
CA GLU A 56 0.59 -13.71 -11.38
C GLU A 56 0.15 -12.42 -10.67
N ARG A 57 -0.52 -12.54 -9.51
CA ARG A 57 -0.92 -11.38 -8.71
C ARG A 57 0.31 -10.59 -8.25
N ARG A 58 1.32 -11.28 -7.75
CA ARG A 58 2.58 -10.66 -7.32
C ARG A 58 3.23 -9.84 -8.43
N ARG A 59 3.35 -10.40 -9.64
CA ARG A 59 3.93 -9.68 -10.78
C ARG A 59 3.15 -8.41 -11.11
N ARG A 60 1.82 -8.50 -11.17
CA ARG A 60 0.93 -7.36 -11.47
C ARG A 60 1.08 -6.25 -10.43
N VAL A 61 1.07 -6.61 -9.15
CA VAL A 61 1.19 -5.65 -8.05
C VAL A 61 2.59 -5.04 -8.00
N LEU A 62 3.65 -5.81 -8.24
CA LEU A 62 5.01 -5.28 -8.36
C LEU A 62 5.15 -4.30 -9.54
N SER A 63 4.43 -4.51 -10.65
CA SER A 63 4.42 -3.55 -11.76
C SER A 63 3.76 -2.22 -11.35
N LEU A 64 2.70 -2.25 -10.54
CA LEU A 64 2.07 -1.03 -10.02
C LEU A 64 2.93 -0.34 -8.97
N GLU A 65 3.54 -1.10 -8.08
CA GLU A 65 4.45 -0.58 -7.06
C GLU A 65 5.69 0.07 -7.69
N GLY A 66 6.14 -0.43 -8.85
CA GLY A 66 7.20 0.20 -9.65
C GLY A 66 6.90 1.60 -10.17
N LEU A 67 5.66 2.10 -10.05
CA LEU A 67 5.32 3.51 -10.30
C LEU A 67 5.79 4.43 -9.17
N SER A 68 6.20 3.89 -8.02
CA SER A 68 6.70 4.68 -6.90
C SER A 68 7.98 5.42 -7.26
N THR A 69 8.02 6.71 -6.97
CA THR A 69 9.22 7.54 -7.14
C THR A 69 10.01 7.71 -5.85
N GLU A 70 9.44 7.29 -4.72
CA GLU A 70 10.06 7.36 -3.40
C GLU A 70 10.00 6.02 -2.67
N TRP A 71 10.99 5.78 -1.82
CA TRP A 71 11.15 4.55 -1.07
C TRP A 71 11.42 4.80 0.41
N ILE A 72 10.59 4.24 1.29
CA ILE A 72 10.82 4.21 2.73
C ILE A 72 11.36 2.84 3.17
N ALA A 73 12.60 2.82 3.65
CA ALA A 73 13.20 1.63 4.23
C ALA A 73 12.64 1.39 5.64
N LEU A 74 12.36 0.13 5.98
CA LEU A 74 12.05 -0.24 7.36
C LEU A 74 13.29 0.00 8.23
N ASP A 75 13.12 0.70 9.34
CA ASP A 75 14.19 0.96 10.30
C ASP A 75 13.69 0.91 11.75
N PRO A 76 14.60 0.96 12.75
CA PRO A 76 14.23 0.78 14.15
C PRO A 76 13.22 1.81 14.68
N GLU A 77 13.16 3.01 14.10
CA GLU A 77 12.19 4.04 14.49
C GLU A 77 10.79 3.68 13.99
N ILE A 78 10.66 3.24 12.73
CA ILE A 78 9.40 2.72 12.18
C ILE A 78 8.93 1.52 13.01
N GLU A 79 9.84 0.60 13.34
CA GLU A 79 9.49 -0.57 14.15
C GLU A 79 9.02 -0.19 15.57
N ALA A 80 9.71 0.75 16.22
CA ALA A 80 9.31 1.22 17.54
C ALA A 80 7.93 1.87 17.50
N ARG A 81 7.70 2.73 16.51
CA ARG A 81 6.42 3.40 16.30
C ARG A 81 5.30 2.41 15.95
N GLY A 82 5.57 1.44 15.08
CA GLY A 82 4.64 0.36 14.76
C GLY A 82 4.26 -0.46 16.01
N ARG A 83 5.21 -0.74 16.91
CA ARG A 83 4.90 -1.42 18.19
C ARG A 83 4.03 -0.57 19.13
N GLU A 84 4.13 0.75 19.08
CA GLU A 84 3.24 1.63 19.85
C GLU A 84 1.82 1.61 19.30
N LEU A 85 1.67 1.76 17.98
CA LEU A 85 0.39 1.71 17.28
C LEU A 85 -0.29 0.33 17.43
N HIS A 86 0.51 -0.75 17.42
CA HIS A 86 -0.02 -2.09 17.67
C HIS A 86 -0.60 -2.22 19.08
N ARG A 87 0.08 -1.65 20.08
CA ARG A 87 -0.42 -1.62 21.47
C ARG A 87 -1.73 -0.85 21.65
N SER A 88 -2.06 0.07 20.73
CA SER A 88 -3.37 0.74 20.72
C SER A 88 -4.48 -0.04 20.01
N GLY A 89 -4.21 -1.27 19.55
CA GLY A 89 -5.22 -2.16 18.95
C GLY A 89 -5.21 -2.21 17.43
N ILE A 90 -4.26 -1.54 16.76
CA ILE A 90 -4.06 -1.65 15.30
C ILE A 90 -3.35 -2.98 15.01
N THR A 91 -3.67 -3.64 13.90
CA THR A 91 -2.97 -4.89 13.53
C THR A 91 -1.48 -4.62 13.30
N ALA A 92 -0.62 -5.63 13.49
CA ALA A 92 0.83 -5.43 13.43
C ALA A 92 1.29 -4.89 12.07
N THR A 93 0.67 -5.35 10.98
CA THR A 93 1.04 -4.93 9.63
C THR A 93 0.55 -3.52 9.31
N ASP A 94 -0.71 -3.21 9.64
CA ASP A 94 -1.27 -1.86 9.46
C ASP A 94 -0.52 -0.83 10.30
N ALA A 95 -0.09 -1.23 11.51
CA ALA A 95 0.71 -0.38 12.38
C ALA A 95 2.08 -0.04 11.75
N LEU A 96 2.72 -1.00 11.07
CA LEU A 96 3.97 -0.76 10.35
C LEU A 96 3.78 0.09 9.10
N HIS A 97 2.67 -0.10 8.36
CA HIS A 97 2.30 0.78 7.25
C HIS A 97 2.08 2.21 7.71
N LEU A 98 1.32 2.40 8.78
CA LEU A 98 1.02 3.72 9.32
C LEU A 98 2.28 4.39 9.86
N ALA A 99 3.15 3.66 10.58
CA ALA A 99 4.44 4.18 11.02
C ALA A 99 5.34 4.58 9.84
N SER A 100 5.34 3.79 8.76
CA SER A 100 6.09 4.10 7.54
C SER A 100 5.55 5.37 6.86
N ALA A 101 4.23 5.50 6.80
CA ALA A 101 3.53 6.66 6.24
C ALA A 101 3.78 7.93 7.06
N GLU A 102 3.68 7.85 8.39
CA GLU A 102 3.99 8.94 9.32
C GLU A 102 5.44 9.41 9.12
N LYS A 103 6.40 8.48 9.05
CA LYS A 103 7.81 8.81 8.86
C LYS A 103 8.12 9.41 7.49
N ALA A 104 7.52 8.87 6.44
CA ALA A 104 7.63 9.39 5.09
C ALA A 104 6.88 10.72 4.90
N ARG A 105 6.10 11.18 5.91
CA ARG A 105 5.30 12.40 5.89
C ARG A 105 4.35 12.46 4.68
N VAL A 106 3.76 11.33 4.35
CA VAL A 106 2.78 11.27 3.24
C VAL A 106 1.55 12.10 3.59
N ASP A 107 1.00 12.81 2.61
CA ASP A 107 -0.22 13.60 2.81
C ASP A 107 -1.46 12.71 3.03
N ILE A 108 -1.48 11.56 2.35
CA ILE A 108 -2.63 10.64 2.33
C ILE A 108 -2.13 9.20 2.40
N PHE A 109 -2.63 8.46 3.39
CA PHE A 109 -2.53 7.00 3.41
C PHE A 109 -3.81 6.38 2.85
N LEU A 110 -3.66 5.45 1.91
CA LEU A 110 -4.76 4.80 1.20
C LEU A 110 -4.78 3.31 1.53
N THR A 111 -5.94 2.84 2.02
CA THR A 111 -6.28 1.44 2.33
C THR A 111 -7.70 1.13 1.86
N THR A 112 -8.01 -0.16 1.67
CA THR A 112 -9.37 -0.66 1.34
C THR A 112 -9.80 -1.79 2.27
N ASP A 113 -9.15 -1.90 3.44
CA ASP A 113 -9.50 -2.86 4.49
C ASP A 113 -10.53 -2.31 5.48
#